data_AF-A0A314ZRN9-F1
#
_entry.id   AF-A0A314ZRN9-F1
#
_cell.length_a   1.000
_cell.length_b   1.000
_cell.length_c   1.000
_cell.angle_alpha   90.00
_cell.angle_beta   90.00
_cell.angle_gamma   90.00
#
_symmetry.space_group_name_H-M   'P 1'
#
loop_
_entity.id
_entity.type
_entity.pdbx_description
1 polymer ?
#
loop_
_entity_poly.entity_id
_entity_poly.type
_entity_poly.pdbx_seq_one_letter_code
_entity_poly.pdbx_strand_id
1 'polypeptide(L)'
;MPPAGLLHLLPRQALPGGLRGVPNTPAMYELHFAVPMSGAILNNINTRLDAHNISIILRHSESKLIFVDHLSVSLVLQALSLFPPHLPKPLLILITDDEHRSTPIPAVDNNYFLDTYENLVRKGNPSFEWVRPASEWAPMVLNYTSGTTSSPKGVVHSHRGLYIVTLVSIIDWSVPEHCVYLWTLPMFHSTVGVPVGHGRSGWNQHLPPQVRRSQNLQLNPSP
;
A
#
# COMPACT_ATOMS: atom_id res chain seq x y z
N MET A 1 -6.39 4.10 24.20
CA MET A 1 -5.60 3.44 23.15
C MET A 1 -6.56 2.98 22.07
N PRO A 2 -6.50 3.47 20.81
CA PRO A 2 -7.22 2.80 19.75
C PRO A 2 -6.43 1.53 19.36
N PRO A 3 -7.10 0.40 19.13
CA PRO A 3 -6.43 -0.84 18.76
C PRO A 3 -5.85 -0.70 17.35
N ALA A 4 -4.60 -1.15 17.16
CA ALA A 4 -3.86 -1.15 15.89
C ALA A 4 -4.79 -1.48 14.71
N GLY A 5 -5.03 -0.50 13.84
CA GLY A 5 -5.83 -0.68 12.64
C GLY A 5 -4.97 -1.30 11.55
N LEU A 6 -5.36 -2.45 11.05
CA LEU A 6 -4.74 -3.03 9.86
C LEU A 6 -5.29 -2.30 8.64
N LEU A 7 -4.37 -1.86 7.76
CA LEU A 7 -4.68 -1.01 6.62
C LEU A 7 -4.27 -1.70 5.33
N HIS A 8 -5.22 -1.81 4.39
CA HIS A 8 -5.04 -2.61 3.17
C HIS A 8 -4.94 -1.80 1.91
N LEU A 9 -4.22 -2.32 0.93
CA LEU A 9 -4.11 -1.76 -0.41
C LEU A 9 -4.42 -2.79 -1.49
N LEU A 10 -5.29 -2.44 -2.45
CA LEU A 10 -5.69 -3.29 -3.57
C LEU A 10 -5.63 -2.51 -4.92
N PRO A 11 -4.60 -2.72 -5.77
CA PRO A 11 -4.56 -2.19 -7.15
C PRO A 11 -4.56 -3.26 -8.28
N ARG A 12 -5.42 -3.06 -9.30
CA ARG A 12 -5.58 -3.56 -10.70
C ARG A 12 -5.23 -5.01 -11.16
N GLN A 13 -6.05 -5.56 -12.09
CA GLN A 13 -5.58 -6.19 -13.36
C GLN A 13 -6.48 -5.89 -14.59
N ALA A 14 -5.89 -5.96 -15.78
CA ALA A 14 -6.56 -6.08 -17.09
C ALA A 14 -5.81 -7.12 -17.96
N LEU A 15 -6.53 -7.91 -18.76
CA LEU A 15 -6.05 -8.88 -19.78
C LEU A 15 -6.96 -8.79 -21.03
N PRO A 16 -6.56 -9.19 -22.26
CA PRO A 16 -5.44 -10.09 -22.61
C PRO A 16 -4.40 -9.53 -23.61
N GLY A 17 -3.14 -9.99 -23.49
CA GLY A 17 -2.05 -9.74 -24.45
C GLY A 17 -0.88 -8.93 -23.87
N GLY A 18 0.12 -9.62 -23.31
CA GLY A 18 1.40 -9.04 -22.85
C GLY A 18 1.41 -8.65 -21.36
N LEU A 19 2.35 -9.21 -20.60
CA LEU A 19 2.51 -8.97 -19.15
C LEU A 19 2.53 -7.46 -18.82
N ARG A 20 1.55 -7.00 -18.04
CA ARG A 20 1.62 -5.72 -17.32
C ARG A 20 1.24 -5.94 -15.85
N GLY A 21 2.22 -5.74 -14.97
CA GLY A 21 2.06 -5.75 -13.52
C GLY A 21 1.24 -4.54 -13.03
N VAL A 22 0.89 -4.62 -11.76
CA VAL A 22 0.02 -3.71 -10.99
C VAL A 22 0.62 -2.30 -10.89
N PRO A 23 -0.17 -1.22 -10.83
CA PRO A 23 0.41 0.12 -10.76
C PRO A 23 1.07 0.31 -9.41
N ASN A 24 2.41 0.34 -9.43
CA ASN A 24 3.17 0.97 -8.37
C ASN A 24 2.87 2.46 -8.48
N THR A 25 1.90 2.95 -7.69
CA THR A 25 1.47 4.36 -7.67
C THR A 25 2.22 5.13 -6.58
N PRO A 26 2.32 6.47 -6.68
CA PRO A 26 2.85 7.29 -5.60
C PRO A 26 2.14 7.05 -4.27
N ALA A 27 0.80 6.96 -4.27
CA ALA A 27 0.01 6.68 -3.07
C ALA A 27 0.39 5.35 -2.41
N MET A 28 0.58 4.29 -3.21
CA MET A 28 1.04 3.00 -2.69
C MET A 28 2.41 3.14 -2.02
N TYR A 29 3.35 3.85 -2.65
CA TYR A 29 4.68 4.09 -2.07
C TYR A 29 4.60 4.88 -0.76
N GLU A 30 3.86 5.98 -0.73
CA GLU A 30 3.66 6.82 0.46
C GLU A 30 3.06 6.01 1.62
N LEU A 31 2.10 5.13 1.34
CA LEU A 31 1.48 4.27 2.35
C LEU A 31 2.44 3.22 2.95
N HIS A 32 3.50 2.81 2.25
CA HIS A 32 4.51 1.94 2.84
C HIS A 32 5.23 2.57 4.05
N PHE A 33 5.21 3.90 4.14
CA PHE A 33 5.73 4.65 5.27
C PHE A 33 4.63 5.14 6.19
N ALA A 34 3.59 5.76 5.62
CA ALA A 34 2.54 6.41 6.40
C ALA A 34 1.80 5.42 7.31
N VAL A 35 1.57 4.19 6.85
CA VAL A 35 0.87 3.17 7.63
C VAL A 35 1.69 2.76 8.86
N PRO A 36 2.93 2.25 8.74
CA PRO A 36 3.78 2.01 9.91
C PRO A 36 3.99 3.24 10.80
N MET A 37 4.17 4.43 10.22
CA MET A 37 4.38 5.67 10.99
C MET A 37 3.15 6.10 11.79
N SER A 38 1.95 5.65 11.42
CA SER A 38 0.72 5.82 12.21
C SER A 38 0.55 4.78 13.32
N GLY A 39 1.45 3.79 13.41
CA GLY A 39 1.35 2.65 14.32
C GLY A 39 0.42 1.53 13.83
N ALA A 40 -0.02 1.62 12.57
CA ALA A 40 -0.81 0.61 11.89
C ALA A 40 0.09 -0.45 11.24
N ILE A 41 -0.48 -1.63 10.99
CA ILE A 41 0.18 -2.69 10.23
C ILE A 41 -0.29 -2.59 8.78
N LEU A 42 0.64 -2.61 7.84
CA LEU A 42 0.33 -2.60 6.41
C LEU A 42 0.02 -4.02 5.93
N ASN A 43 -1.12 -4.22 5.27
CA ASN A 43 -1.43 -5.48 4.60
C ASN A 43 -1.76 -5.27 3.12
N ASN A 44 -0.75 -5.46 2.28
CA ASN A 44 -0.94 -5.39 0.84
C ASN A 44 -1.60 -6.69 0.35
N ILE A 45 -2.78 -6.57 -0.26
CA ILE A 45 -3.50 -7.74 -0.78
C ILE A 45 -3.27 -7.83 -2.29
N ASN A 46 -3.01 -9.05 -2.75
CA ASN A 46 -2.94 -9.35 -4.17
C ASN A 46 -4.33 -9.25 -4.81
N THR A 47 -4.51 -8.28 -5.69
CA THR A 47 -5.75 -8.07 -6.47
C THR A 47 -6.03 -9.13 -7.52
N ARG A 48 -5.09 -10.04 -7.79
CA ARG A 48 -5.32 -11.20 -8.65
C ARG A 48 -6.13 -12.29 -7.97
N LEU A 49 -6.34 -12.17 -6.66
CA LEU A 49 -7.23 -13.04 -5.91
C LEU A 49 -8.69 -12.70 -6.24
N ASP A 50 -9.54 -13.72 -6.21
CA ASP A 50 -10.98 -13.52 -6.33
C ASP A 50 -11.57 -12.87 -5.07
N ALA A 51 -12.80 -12.38 -5.19
CA ALA A 51 -13.52 -11.73 -4.09
C ALA A 51 -13.64 -12.62 -2.84
N HIS A 52 -13.74 -13.94 -3.03
CA HIS A 52 -13.84 -14.91 -1.94
C HIS A 52 -12.55 -14.95 -1.11
N ASN A 53 -11.39 -15.10 -1.76
CA ASN A 53 -10.10 -15.11 -1.07
C ASN A 53 -9.79 -13.76 -0.42
N ILE A 54 -10.11 -12.65 -1.09
CA ILE A 54 -9.98 -11.30 -0.50
C ILE A 54 -10.85 -11.18 0.75
N SER A 55 -12.10 -11.67 0.71
CA SER A 55 -12.99 -11.67 1.88
C SER A 55 -12.44 -12.49 3.04
N ILE A 56 -11.85 -13.67 2.76
CA ILE A 56 -11.17 -14.49 3.79
C ILE A 56 -10.01 -13.71 4.40
N ILE A 57 -9.15 -13.12 3.57
CA ILE A 57 -7.98 -12.36 4.02
C ILE A 57 -8.41 -11.20 4.91
N LEU A 58 -9.37 -10.39 4.45
CA LEU A 58 -9.81 -9.21 5.20
C LEU A 58 -10.39 -9.61 6.57
N ARG A 59 -11.22 -10.67 6.62
CA ARG A 59 -11.77 -11.19 7.88
C ARG A 59 -10.71 -11.75 8.81
N HIS A 60 -9.81 -12.60 8.29
CA HIS A 60 -8.73 -13.19 9.09
C HIS A 60 -7.81 -12.12 9.67
N SER A 61 -7.59 -11.05 8.91
CA SER A 61 -6.68 -9.99 9.28
C SER A 61 -7.31 -8.89 10.14
N GLU A 62 -8.64 -8.95 10.35
CA GLU A 62 -9.42 -7.94 11.08
C GLU A 62 -9.18 -6.51 10.55
N SER A 63 -9.18 -6.38 9.23
CA SER A 63 -9.03 -5.13 8.50
C SER A 63 -9.98 -4.05 9.02
N LYS A 64 -9.47 -2.85 9.28
CA LYS A 64 -10.31 -1.71 9.70
C LYS A 64 -10.53 -0.68 8.59
N LEU A 65 -9.54 -0.56 7.70
CA LEU A 65 -9.54 0.44 6.65
C LEU A 65 -8.85 -0.16 5.40
N ILE A 66 -9.36 0.16 4.21
CA ILE A 66 -8.83 -0.29 2.92
C ILE A 66 -8.65 0.93 2.03
N PHE A 67 -7.43 1.21 1.62
CA PHE A 67 -7.14 2.03 0.46
C PHE A 67 -7.37 1.21 -0.81
N VAL A 68 -8.28 1.66 -1.65
CA VAL A 68 -8.69 0.93 -2.86
C VAL A 68 -8.52 1.82 -4.07
N ASP A 69 -7.86 1.29 -5.10
CA ASP A 69 -7.82 1.94 -6.40
C ASP A 69 -9.19 1.87 -7.09
N HIS A 70 -9.56 2.93 -7.83
CA HIS A 70 -10.83 3.01 -8.54
C HIS A 70 -11.18 1.78 -9.39
N LEU A 71 -10.19 1.13 -10.01
CA LEU A 71 -10.42 -0.07 -10.84
C LEU A 71 -10.72 -1.32 -10.03
N SER A 72 -10.34 -1.33 -8.75
CA SER A 72 -10.49 -2.48 -7.84
C SER A 72 -11.70 -2.34 -6.91
N VAL A 73 -12.43 -1.22 -6.97
CA VAL A 73 -13.62 -0.96 -6.15
C VAL A 73 -14.65 -2.08 -6.29
N SER A 74 -15.00 -2.48 -7.51
CA SER A 74 -16.00 -3.52 -7.74
C SER A 74 -15.61 -4.85 -7.09
N LEU A 75 -14.33 -5.23 -7.17
CA LEU A 75 -13.80 -6.45 -6.56
C LEU A 75 -13.88 -6.38 -5.02
N VAL A 76 -13.53 -5.23 -4.45
CA VAL A 76 -13.61 -5.00 -2.99
C VAL A 76 -15.05 -5.04 -2.50
N LEU A 77 -15.98 -4.37 -3.19
CA LEU A 77 -17.39 -4.39 -2.81
C LEU A 77 -17.97 -5.81 -2.89
N GLN A 78 -17.59 -6.60 -3.90
CA GLN A 78 -17.92 -8.02 -3.95
C GLN A 78 -17.32 -8.81 -2.79
N ALA A 79 -16.08 -8.55 -2.39
CA ALA A 79 -15.48 -9.21 -1.23
C ALA A 79 -16.19 -8.84 0.09
N LEU A 80 -16.62 -7.58 0.23
CA LEU A 80 -17.36 -7.07 1.38
C LEU A 80 -18.82 -7.54 1.43
N SER A 81 -19.43 -7.91 0.30
CA SER A 81 -20.76 -8.51 0.29
C SER A 81 -20.76 -9.95 0.83
N LEU A 82 -19.60 -10.62 0.78
CA LEU A 82 -19.39 -11.97 1.32
C LEU A 82 -19.11 -11.99 2.84
N PHE A 83 -19.06 -10.84 3.51
CA PHE A 83 -18.89 -10.78 4.96
C PHE A 83 -20.14 -11.28 5.69
N PRO A 84 -19.98 -12.08 6.77
CA PRO A 84 -21.07 -12.40 7.68
C PRO A 84 -21.75 -11.13 8.24
N PRO A 85 -23.08 -11.08 8.40
CA PRO A 85 -23.81 -9.87 8.81
C PRO A 85 -23.38 -9.28 10.17
N HIS A 86 -22.79 -10.08 11.05
CA HIS A 86 -22.38 -9.69 12.40
C HIS A 86 -20.95 -9.13 12.48
N LEU A 87 -20.16 -9.23 11.42
CA LEU A 87 -18.79 -8.73 11.41
C LEU A 87 -18.73 -7.29 10.87
N PRO A 88 -17.98 -6.39 11.55
CA PRO A 88 -17.78 -5.05 11.03
C PRO A 88 -17.00 -5.13 9.71
N LYS A 89 -17.47 -4.38 8.72
CA LYS A 89 -16.78 -4.23 7.44
C LYS A 89 -15.79 -3.07 7.53
N PRO A 90 -14.60 -3.18 6.92
CA PRO A 90 -13.64 -2.08 6.90
C PRO A 90 -14.17 -0.89 6.10
N LEU A 91 -13.74 0.31 6.50
CA LEU A 91 -13.99 1.53 5.75
C LEU A 91 -13.10 1.61 4.51
N LEU A 92 -13.54 2.30 3.47
CA LEU A 92 -12.83 2.44 2.21
C LEU A 92 -12.29 3.87 2.03
N ILE A 93 -11.04 3.98 1.60
CA ILE A 93 -10.45 5.21 1.08
C ILE A 93 -10.15 5.01 -0.39
N LEU A 94 -10.71 5.87 -1.23
CA LEU A 94 -10.50 5.78 -2.66
C LEU A 94 -9.17 6.44 -3.05
N ILE A 95 -8.30 5.72 -3.74
CA ILE A 95 -7.14 6.31 -4.42
C ILE A 95 -7.60 6.75 -5.81
N THR A 96 -7.43 8.04 -6.10
CA THR A 96 -7.78 8.62 -7.41
C THR A 96 -6.54 9.10 -8.15
N ASP A 97 -6.36 8.67 -9.39
CA ASP A 97 -5.32 9.27 -10.23
C ASP A 97 -5.72 10.67 -10.69
N ASP A 98 -4.74 11.53 -10.98
CA ASP A 98 -4.96 12.91 -11.42
C ASP A 98 -5.87 13.00 -12.68
N GLU A 99 -5.88 11.97 -13.55
CA GLU A 99 -6.78 11.87 -14.72
C GLU A 99 -8.26 11.57 -14.35
N HIS A 100 -8.49 11.03 -13.16
CA HIS A 100 -9.79 10.58 -12.67
C HIS A 100 -10.25 11.36 -11.42
N ARG A 101 -9.65 12.52 -11.12
CA ARG A 101 -10.09 13.42 -10.02
C ARG A 101 -11.58 13.77 -10.06
N SER A 102 -12.18 13.69 -11.25
CA SER A 102 -13.58 14.01 -11.50
C SER A 102 -14.51 12.80 -11.41
N THR A 103 -14.00 11.57 -11.26
CA THR A 103 -14.90 10.42 -11.05
C THR A 103 -15.54 10.54 -9.67
N PRO A 104 -16.87 10.67 -9.59
CA PRO A 104 -17.56 10.67 -8.31
C PRO A 104 -17.28 9.35 -7.60
N ILE A 105 -17.16 9.39 -6.27
CA ILE A 105 -17.27 8.17 -5.45
C ILE A 105 -18.52 7.42 -5.95
N PRO A 106 -18.41 6.15 -6.34
CA PRO A 106 -19.55 5.41 -6.87
C PRO A 106 -20.73 5.55 -5.90
N ALA A 107 -21.81 6.19 -6.35
CA ALA A 107 -22.99 6.49 -5.53
C ALA A 107 -23.71 5.24 -5.01
N VAL A 108 -23.24 4.06 -5.42
CA VAL A 108 -23.90 2.77 -5.23
C VAL A 108 -23.88 2.31 -3.78
N ASP A 109 -22.95 2.78 -2.93
CA ASP A 109 -22.98 2.49 -1.48
C ASP A 109 -22.14 3.50 -0.69
N ASN A 110 -22.68 4.71 -0.48
CA ASN A 110 -22.04 5.79 0.29
C ASN A 110 -21.69 5.41 1.76
N ASN A 111 -22.13 4.25 2.26
CA ASN A 111 -21.87 3.84 3.63
C ASN A 111 -20.46 3.26 3.86
N TYR A 112 -19.76 2.81 2.81
CA TYR A 112 -18.41 2.23 2.98
C TYR A 112 -17.28 3.24 2.79
N PHE A 113 -17.46 4.22 1.91
CA PHE A 113 -16.43 5.17 1.55
C PHE A 113 -16.34 6.31 2.55
N LEU A 114 -15.16 6.49 3.15
CA LEU A 114 -14.91 7.54 4.14
C LEU A 114 -14.37 8.82 3.48
N ASP A 115 -13.39 8.69 2.57
CA ASP A 115 -12.76 9.83 1.89
C ASP A 115 -11.96 9.37 0.66
N THR A 116 -11.30 10.31 -0.04
CA THR A 116 -10.23 10.00 -1.00
C THR A 116 -8.84 10.17 -0.40
N TYR A 117 -7.85 9.46 -0.96
CA TYR A 117 -6.45 9.54 -0.54
C TYR A 117 -5.93 10.98 -0.55
N GLU A 118 -6.17 11.70 -1.65
CA GLU A 118 -5.69 13.06 -1.85
C GLU A 118 -6.31 14.03 -0.85
N ASN A 119 -7.55 13.77 -0.42
CA ASN A 119 -8.21 14.58 0.59
C ASN A 119 -7.71 14.27 2.00
N LEU A 120 -7.42 13.00 2.32
CA LEU A 120 -6.76 12.64 3.57
C LEU A 120 -5.38 13.31 3.68
N VAL A 121 -4.58 13.27 2.60
CA VAL A 121 -3.27 13.95 2.58
C VAL A 121 -3.43 15.46 2.82
N ARG A 122 -4.42 16.10 2.18
CA ARG A 122 -4.69 17.53 2.35
C ARG A 122 -5.13 17.89 3.78
N LYS A 123 -5.91 17.03 4.42
CA LYS A 123 -6.40 17.21 5.80
C LYS A 123 -5.39 16.77 6.86
N GLY A 124 -4.29 16.13 6.45
CA GLY A 124 -3.26 15.62 7.35
C GLY A 124 -2.64 16.74 8.20
N ASN A 125 -2.27 16.39 9.44
CA ASN A 125 -1.57 17.30 10.33
C ASN A 125 -0.07 17.29 9.99
N PRO A 126 0.53 18.41 9.52
CA PRO A 126 1.95 18.48 9.21
C PRO A 126 2.85 18.39 10.45
N SER A 127 2.30 18.64 11.64
CA SER A 127 2.98 18.47 12.93
C SER A 127 2.65 17.12 13.59
N PHE A 128 2.19 16.12 12.82
CA PHE A 128 1.96 14.79 13.35
C PHE A 128 3.28 14.14 13.78
N GLU A 129 3.40 13.87 15.08
CA GLU A 129 4.48 13.06 15.63
C GLU A 129 4.20 11.59 15.35
N TRP A 130 5.11 10.93 14.64
CA TRP A 130 4.95 9.52 14.29
C TRP A 130 4.86 8.62 15.54
N VAL A 131 4.02 7.59 15.43
CA VAL A 131 3.85 6.58 16.48
C VAL A 131 4.99 5.58 16.37
N ARG A 132 6.00 5.72 17.23
CA ARG A 132 7.14 4.80 17.27
C ARG A 132 6.69 3.40 17.68
N PRO A 133 7.23 2.34 17.05
CA PRO A 133 6.96 0.99 17.51
C PRO A 133 7.53 0.80 18.93
N ALA A 134 6.77 0.14 19.80
CA ALA A 134 7.20 -0.15 21.17
C ALA A 134 8.42 -1.09 21.24
N SER A 135 8.65 -1.86 20.16
CA SER A 135 9.78 -2.78 20.01
C SER A 135 10.12 -2.92 18.53
N GLU A 136 11.39 -3.16 18.21
CA GLU A 136 11.83 -3.50 16.85
C GLU A 136 11.20 -4.82 16.34
N TRP A 137 10.69 -5.65 17.26
CA TRP A 137 9.97 -6.88 16.96
C TRP A 137 8.48 -6.67 16.70
N ALA A 138 7.96 -5.46 16.88
CA ALA A 138 6.57 -5.16 16.59
C ALA A 138 6.25 -5.41 15.10
N PRO A 139 5.04 -5.89 14.78
CA PRO A 139 4.63 -6.14 13.40
C PRO A 139 4.56 -4.82 12.61
N MET A 140 5.12 -4.83 11.40
CA MET A 140 5.08 -3.70 10.46
C MET A 140 4.24 -4.02 9.23
N VAL A 141 4.37 -5.24 8.71
CA VAL A 141 3.69 -5.70 7.49
C VAL A 141 3.11 -7.09 7.69
N LEU A 142 1.93 -7.32 7.14
CA LEU A 142 1.29 -8.63 7.01
C LEU A 142 1.07 -8.93 5.52
N ASN A 143 1.63 -10.02 5.03
CA ASN A 143 1.47 -10.46 3.64
C ASN A 143 0.78 -11.83 3.60
N TYR A 144 -0.11 -12.06 2.63
CA TYR A 144 -0.76 -13.36 2.48
C TYR A 144 -0.15 -14.19 1.36
N THR A 145 0.01 -15.49 1.63
CA THR A 145 0.50 -16.47 0.67
C THR A 145 -0.60 -17.49 0.37
N SER A 146 -0.79 -17.83 -0.90
CA SER A 146 -1.66 -18.93 -1.32
C SER A 146 -0.95 -20.24 -1.02
N GLY A 147 -1.14 -20.80 0.18
CA GLY A 147 -0.67 -22.14 0.50
C GLY A 147 -1.39 -23.19 -0.36
N THR A 148 -0.79 -24.37 -0.53
CA THR A 148 -1.38 -25.52 -1.25
C THR A 148 -2.61 -26.12 -0.55
N THR A 149 -2.83 -25.77 0.71
CA THR A 149 -3.90 -26.28 1.57
C THR A 149 -4.96 -25.19 1.79
N SER A 150 -5.78 -24.97 0.76
CA SER A 150 -7.09 -24.27 0.69
C SER A 150 -7.32 -22.87 1.28
N SER A 151 -6.58 -22.39 2.28
CA SER A 151 -6.76 -21.05 2.88
C SER A 151 -5.47 -20.21 2.87
N PRO A 152 -5.53 -18.92 2.51
CA PRO A 152 -4.38 -18.03 2.54
C PRO A 152 -3.73 -17.95 3.93
N LYS A 153 -2.39 -18.01 3.99
CA LYS A 153 -1.63 -17.91 5.24
C LYS A 153 -0.99 -16.53 5.36
N GLY A 154 -1.19 -15.87 6.50
CA GLY A 154 -0.58 -14.60 6.83
C GLY A 154 0.86 -14.74 7.31
N VAL A 155 1.78 -14.01 6.69
CA VAL A 155 3.19 -13.88 7.06
C VAL A 155 3.39 -12.49 7.64
N VAL A 156 3.76 -12.44 8.92
CA VAL A 156 3.98 -11.19 9.64
C VAL A 156 5.47 -10.87 9.64
N HIS A 157 5.82 -9.66 9.23
CA HIS A 157 7.18 -9.14 9.28
C HIS A 157 7.30 -8.03 10.32
N SER A 158 8.35 -8.09 11.13
CA SER A 158 8.68 -7.06 12.11
C SER A 158 9.46 -5.90 11.49
N HIS A 159 9.51 -4.76 12.19
CA HIS A 159 10.36 -3.63 11.81
C HIS A 159 11.82 -4.05 11.63
N ARG A 160 12.38 -4.80 12.60
CA ARG A 160 13.74 -5.33 12.56
C ARG A 160 13.97 -6.22 11.35
N GLY A 161 13.06 -7.17 11.10
CA GLY A 161 13.19 -8.12 10.01
C GLY A 161 13.26 -7.43 8.65
N LEU A 162 12.37 -6.45 8.43
CA LEU A 162 12.36 -5.68 7.19
C LEU A 162 13.60 -4.79 7.06
N TYR A 163 14.00 -4.10 8.13
CA TYR A 163 15.21 -3.29 8.15
C TYR A 163 16.46 -4.10 7.77
N ILE A 164 16.65 -5.27 8.40
CA ILE A 164 17.80 -6.14 8.13
C ILE A 164 17.79 -6.62 6.68
N VAL A 165 16.65 -7.09 6.17
CA VAL A 165 16.59 -7.56 4.78
C VAL A 165 16.86 -6.42 3.81
N THR A 166 16.31 -5.22 4.05
CA THR A 166 16.61 -4.05 3.21
C THR A 166 18.11 -3.72 3.20
N LEU A 167 18.78 -3.73 4.35
CA LEU A 167 20.23 -3.51 4.42
C LEU A 167 21.02 -4.58 3.65
N VAL A 168 20.67 -5.85 3.85
CA VAL A 168 21.32 -6.97 3.16
C VAL A 168 21.14 -6.82 1.65
N SER A 169 19.94 -6.49 1.17
CA SER A 169 19.68 -6.30 -0.26
C SER A 169 20.47 -5.13 -0.86
N ILE A 170 20.60 -4.02 -0.15
CA ILE A 170 21.40 -2.86 -0.60
C ILE A 170 22.88 -3.25 -0.76
N ILE A 171 23.42 -4.00 0.21
CA ILE A 171 24.81 -4.46 0.20
C ILE A 171 25.03 -5.49 -0.91
N ASP A 172 24.17 -6.52 -0.98
CA ASP A 172 24.30 -7.63 -1.93
C ASP A 172 24.22 -7.14 -3.38
N TRP A 173 23.33 -6.20 -3.67
CA TRP A 173 23.20 -5.62 -5.01
C TRP A 173 24.18 -4.48 -5.27
N SER A 174 25.05 -4.16 -4.31
CA SER A 174 26.05 -3.08 -4.41
C SER A 174 25.42 -1.77 -4.90
N VAL A 175 24.26 -1.41 -4.33
CA VAL A 175 23.48 -0.28 -4.83
C VAL A 175 24.27 1.02 -4.56
N PRO A 176 24.65 1.78 -5.61
CA PRO A 176 25.47 2.98 -5.45
C PRO A 176 24.64 4.12 -4.87
N GLU A 177 25.28 5.08 -4.20
CA GLU A 177 24.60 6.30 -3.75
C GLU A 177 23.86 6.98 -4.91
N HIS A 178 22.70 7.58 -4.62
CA HIS A 178 21.87 8.29 -5.59
C HIS A 178 21.39 7.45 -6.79
N CYS A 179 21.30 6.12 -6.68
CA CYS A 179 20.79 5.33 -7.80
C CYS A 179 19.34 5.67 -8.14
N VAL A 180 19.01 5.52 -9.43
CA VAL A 180 17.64 5.51 -9.91
C VAL A 180 17.19 4.06 -9.98
N TYR A 181 16.36 3.67 -9.01
CA TYR A 181 15.89 2.29 -8.89
C TYR A 181 14.48 2.13 -9.49
N LEU A 182 14.36 1.28 -10.51
CA LEU A 182 13.09 0.96 -11.16
C LEU A 182 12.48 -0.30 -10.54
N TRP A 183 11.40 -0.12 -9.77
CA TRP A 183 10.65 -1.23 -9.19
C TRP A 183 9.56 -1.71 -10.16
N THR A 184 9.75 -2.89 -10.74
CA THR A 184 8.80 -3.49 -11.72
C THR A 184 7.87 -4.52 -11.10
N LEU A 185 8.22 -5.04 -9.91
CA LEU A 185 7.37 -6.01 -9.22
C LEU A 185 6.17 -5.31 -8.56
N PRO A 186 5.00 -5.96 -8.47
CA PRO A 186 3.88 -5.42 -7.71
C PRO A 186 4.29 -5.20 -6.25
N MET A 187 4.09 -4.00 -5.70
CA MET A 187 4.40 -3.72 -4.28
C MET A 187 3.56 -4.53 -3.28
N PHE A 188 2.50 -5.22 -3.73
CA PHE A 188 1.79 -6.19 -2.90
C PHE A 188 2.42 -7.58 -2.83
N HIS A 189 3.41 -7.87 -3.69
CA HIS A 189 4.14 -9.13 -3.66
C HIS A 189 5.43 -8.92 -2.87
N SER A 190 5.49 -9.47 -1.67
CA SER A 190 6.69 -9.52 -0.83
C SER A 190 7.38 -8.16 -0.69
N THR A 191 6.82 -7.29 0.16
CA THR A 191 7.33 -5.95 0.55
C THR A 191 8.81 -5.91 0.96
N VAL A 192 9.40 -7.08 1.20
CA VAL A 192 10.77 -7.37 1.62
C VAL A 192 11.85 -6.74 0.73
N GLY A 193 11.56 -6.40 -0.54
CA GLY A 193 12.57 -5.85 -1.45
C GLY A 193 12.41 -4.38 -1.86
N VAL A 194 11.37 -3.65 -1.41
CA VAL A 194 11.28 -2.21 -1.71
C VAL A 194 12.43 -1.52 -0.96
N PRO A 195 13.40 -0.88 -1.64
CA PRO A 195 14.48 -0.20 -0.93
C PRO A 195 13.89 0.99 -0.17
N VAL A 196 13.72 0.82 1.14
CA VAL A 196 13.25 1.85 2.06
C VAL A 196 14.44 2.76 2.39
N GLY A 197 14.88 3.54 1.41
CA GLY A 197 15.96 4.51 1.54
C GLY A 197 15.44 5.93 1.42
N HIS A 198 14.99 6.53 2.52
CA HIS A 198 14.89 8.00 2.63
C HIS A 198 15.47 8.39 3.98
N GLY A 199 16.61 9.09 3.96
CA GLY A 199 17.21 9.57 5.21
C GLY A 199 18.57 10.27 5.09
N ARG A 200 19.48 9.84 4.21
CA ARG A 200 20.80 10.51 4.08
C ARG A 200 21.43 10.56 2.68
N SER A 201 21.01 9.71 1.73
CA SER A 201 21.72 9.53 0.45
C SER A 201 20.88 9.84 -0.81
N GLY A 202 19.79 10.61 -0.68
CA GLY A 202 19.05 11.17 -1.82
C GLY A 202 18.71 10.19 -2.94
N TRP A 203 17.95 9.14 -2.65
CA TRP A 203 17.47 8.16 -3.64
C TRP A 203 16.25 8.68 -4.40
N ASN A 204 16.23 8.52 -5.72
CA ASN A 204 15.03 8.72 -6.53
C ASN A 204 14.54 7.37 -7.05
N GLN A 205 13.42 6.87 -6.54
CA GLN A 205 12.74 5.73 -7.17
C GLN A 205 12.02 6.19 -8.43
N HIS A 206 12.21 5.46 -9.53
CA HIS A 206 11.41 5.65 -10.75
C HIS A 206 10.35 4.56 -10.81
N LEU A 207 9.09 4.98 -10.77
CA LEU A 207 7.98 4.09 -11.09
C LEU A 207 7.91 3.94 -12.62
N PRO A 208 7.58 2.76 -13.16
CA PRO A 208 7.45 2.58 -14.60
C PRO A 208 6.48 3.63 -15.17
N PRO A 209 6.76 4.20 -16.36
CA PRO A 209 6.09 5.38 -16.85
C PRO A 209 4.64 5.05 -17.22
N GLN A 210 3.71 5.31 -16.30
CA GLN A 210 2.31 5.59 -16.65
C GLN A 210 1.79 6.91 -16.10
N VAL A 211 2.49 7.60 -15.18
CA VAL A 211 2.20 9.01 -14.85
C VAL A 211 3.52 9.68 -14.44
N ARG A 212 4.06 10.57 -15.29
CA ARG A 212 5.17 11.46 -14.90
C ARG A 212 4.56 12.71 -14.25
N ARG A 213 4.78 12.90 -12.93
CA ARG A 213 4.86 14.26 -12.40
C ARG A 213 6.28 14.76 -12.65
N SER A 214 6.39 15.79 -13.47
CA SER A 214 7.59 16.62 -13.56
C SER A 214 7.82 17.33 -12.22
N GLN A 215 8.75 16.86 -11.40
CA GLN A 215 9.35 17.69 -10.37
C GLN A 215 10.63 18.31 -10.95
N ASN A 216 10.48 19.43 -11.64
CA ASN A 216 11.58 20.38 -11.82
C ASN A 216 11.54 21.34 -10.61
N LEU A 217 12.21 20.98 -9.53
CA LEU A 217 12.65 21.94 -8.52
C LEU A 217 14.03 22.42 -8.96
N GLN A 218 14.05 23.47 -9.78
CA GLN A 218 15.25 24.27 -10.01
C GLN A 218 15.62 24.95 -8.70
N LEU A 219 16.71 24.49 -8.08
CA LEU A 219 17.44 25.29 -7.10
C LEU A 219 18.22 26.34 -7.89
N ASN A 220 17.70 27.56 -7.93
CA ASN A 220 18.44 28.74 -8.42
C ASN A 220 19.46 29.14 -7.34
N PRO A 221 20.77 29.19 -7.62
CA PRO A 221 21.71 29.94 -6.81
C PRO A 221 21.74 31.37 -7.32
N SER A 222 21.57 32.36 -6.45
CA SER A 222 21.88 33.76 -6.75
C SER A 222 22.10 34.54 -5.46
N PRO A 223 22.97 35.57 -5.47
CA PRO A 223 24.26 35.72 -6.13
C PRO A 223 25.44 35.49 -5.17
#